data_AF-A0A0Q8FIX3-F1
#
_entry.id   AF-A0A0Q8FIX3-F1
#
_cell.length_a   1.000
_cell.length_b   1.000
_cell.length_c   1.000
_cell.angle_alpha   90.00
_cell.angle_beta   90.00
_cell.angle_gamma   90.00
#
_symmetry.space_group_name_H-M   'P 1'
#
loop_
_entity.id
_entity.type
_entity.pdbx_description
1 polymer ?
#
loop_
_entity_poly.entity_id
_entity_poly.type
_entity_poly.pdbx_seq_one_letter_code
_entity_poly.pdbx_strand_id
1 'polypeptide(L)'
;MTKPSTPTQPPAFFIASWQSLEEGLTLMAGTPERGRLVPETVSALRKAQAAGDPPSKLLLRVLAATAFLADDSPLRNMEGVGAMT
;
A
#
# COMPACT_ATOMS: atom_id res chain seq x y z
N MET A 1 -23.71 26.04 -34.73
CA MET A 1 -23.59 24.82 -33.92
C MET A 1 -22.28 24.89 -33.12
N THR A 2 -22.34 25.36 -31.88
CA THR A 2 -21.17 25.42 -30.97
C THR A 2 -21.02 24.07 -30.29
N LYS A 3 -19.89 23.41 -30.53
CA LYS A 3 -19.53 22.12 -29.93
C LYS A 3 -19.27 22.34 -28.43
N PRO A 4 -19.87 21.56 -27.50
CA PRO A 4 -19.59 21.72 -26.09
C PRO A 4 -18.17 21.22 -25.80
N SER A 5 -17.32 22.12 -25.32
CA SER A 5 -16.01 21.80 -24.77
C SER A 5 -16.22 21.06 -23.44
N THR A 6 -16.12 19.74 -23.43
CA THR A 6 -16.08 18.97 -22.18
C THR A 6 -14.92 19.46 -21.33
N PRO A 7 -15.11 19.81 -20.05
CA PRO A 7 -14.01 20.16 -19.17
C PRO A 7 -13.15 18.90 -18.99
N THR A 8 -11.91 18.95 -19.46
CA THR A 8 -10.90 17.93 -19.22
C THR A 8 -10.66 17.86 -17.71
N GLN A 9 -11.29 16.91 -17.02
CA GLN A 9 -11.00 16.65 -15.62
C GLN A 9 -9.50 16.38 -15.48
N PRO A 10 -8.78 17.06 -14.57
CA PRO A 10 -7.39 16.71 -14.31
C PRO A 10 -7.34 15.22 -13.91
N PRO A 11 -6.37 14.45 -14.43
CA PRO A 11 -6.26 13.04 -14.06
C PRO A 11 -6.17 12.95 -12.54
N ALA A 12 -6.96 12.06 -11.92
CA ALA A 12 -6.85 11.82 -10.49
C ALA A 12 -5.43 11.33 -10.19
N PHE A 13 -4.58 12.22 -9.70
CA PHE A 13 -3.19 11.93 -9.41
C PHE A 13 -3.06 11.56 -7.94
N PHE A 14 -2.45 10.42 -7.69
CA PHE A 14 -2.05 10.01 -6.35
C PHE A 14 -0.61 10.48 -6.13
N ILE A 15 -0.42 11.41 -5.19
CA ILE A 15 0.92 11.83 -4.74
C ILE A 15 1.16 11.20 -3.39
N ALA A 16 2.01 10.19 -3.36
CA ALA A 16 2.49 9.57 -2.13
C ALA A 16 3.72 10.35 -1.61
N SER A 17 3.60 10.99 -0.45
CA SER A 17 4.76 11.31 0.36
C SER A 17 5.24 10.02 1.02
N TRP A 18 6.38 9.49 0.57
CA TRP A 18 6.87 8.21 1.06
C TRP A 18 7.28 8.23 2.53
N GLN A 19 7.79 9.38 3.01
CA GLN A 19 8.06 9.58 4.42
C GLN A 19 6.76 9.54 5.24
N SER A 20 5.72 10.23 4.77
CA SER A 20 4.41 10.24 5.46
C SER A 20 3.74 8.87 5.43
N LEU A 21 3.95 8.08 4.37
CA LEU A 21 3.53 6.68 4.34
C LEU A 21 4.28 5.85 5.38
N GLU A 22 5.60 5.99 5.49
CA GLU A 22 6.39 5.27 6.49
C GLU A 22 5.98 5.63 7.93
N GLU A 23 5.85 6.91 8.23
CA GLU A 23 5.37 7.41 9.53
C GLU A 23 3.94 6.94 9.81
N GLY A 24 3.02 7.09 8.84
CA GLY A 24 1.63 6.68 9.00
C GLY A 24 1.47 5.17 9.18
N LEU A 25 2.19 4.37 8.40
CA LEU A 25 2.21 2.90 8.53
C LEU A 25 2.82 2.46 9.87
N THR A 26 3.84 3.16 10.36
CA THR A 26 4.44 2.91 11.67
C THR A 26 3.42 3.12 12.78
N LEU A 27 2.64 4.20 12.72
CA LEU A 27 1.58 4.48 13.69
C LEU A 27 0.43 3.47 13.63
N MET A 28 0.15 2.91 12.45
CA MET A 28 -0.92 1.93 12.25
C MET A 28 -0.49 0.49 12.53
N ALA A 29 0.80 0.21 12.76
CA ALA A 29 1.24 -1.14 13.05
C ALA A 29 0.61 -1.64 14.36
N GLY A 30 -0.19 -2.71 14.28
CA GLY A 30 -0.89 -3.30 15.42
C GLY A 30 0.06 -3.92 16.44
N THR A 31 1.25 -4.33 15.99
CA THR A 31 2.29 -4.96 16.82
C THR A 31 3.69 -4.41 16.53
N PRO A 32 4.62 -4.47 17.50
CA PRO A 32 6.03 -4.12 17.27
C PRO A 32 6.69 -4.93 16.15
N GLU A 33 6.33 -6.20 16.01
CA GLU A 33 6.84 -7.09 14.97
C GLU A 33 6.43 -6.60 13.58
N ARG A 34 5.16 -6.23 13.38
CA ARG A 34 4.68 -5.64 12.13
C ARG A 34 5.26 -4.24 11.91
N GLY A 35 5.48 -3.46 12.96
CA GLY A 35 6.18 -2.17 12.88
C GLY A 35 7.57 -2.27 12.24
N ARG A 36 8.30 -3.37 12.49
CA ARG A 36 9.61 -3.63 11.85
C ARG A 36 9.51 -3.92 10.34
N LEU A 37 8.35 -4.33 9.84
CA LEU A 37 8.10 -4.62 8.42
C LEU A 37 7.72 -3.36 7.62
N VAL A 38 7.49 -2.23 8.29
CA VAL A 38 7.07 -0.97 7.63
C VAL A 38 8.10 -0.49 6.59
N PRO A 39 9.42 -0.43 6.87
CA PRO A 39 10.40 0.01 5.88
C PRO A 39 10.42 -0.86 4.62
N GLU A 40 10.31 -2.19 4.80
CA GLU A 40 10.24 -3.15 3.69
C GLU A 40 8.96 -2.95 2.86
N THR A 41 7.83 -2.76 3.54
CA THR A 41 6.53 -2.50 2.91
C THR A 41 6.56 -1.21 2.08
N VAL A 42 7.13 -0.12 2.62
CA VAL A 42 7.30 1.14 1.89
C VAL A 42 8.22 0.97 0.68
N SER A 43 9.31 0.21 0.83
CA SER A 43 10.20 -0.12 -0.29
C SER A 43 9.49 -0.89 -1.40
N ALA A 44 8.67 -1.88 -1.04
CA ALA A 44 7.86 -2.64 -2.00
C ALA A 44 6.83 -1.75 -2.73
N LEU A 45 6.18 -0.82 -2.02
CA LEU A 45 5.27 0.15 -2.61
C LEU A 45 5.98 1.12 -3.57
N ARG A 46 7.17 1.60 -3.22
CA ARG A 46 8.02 2.40 -4.12
C ARG A 46 8.40 1.65 -5.37
N LYS A 47 8.77 0.37 -5.24
CA LYS A 47 9.08 -0.51 -6.37
C LYS A 47 7.88 -0.71 -7.29
N ALA A 48 6.69 -0.89 -6.71
CA ALA A 48 5.45 -0.99 -7.48
C ALA A 48 5.11 0.31 -8.23
N GLN A 49 5.31 1.47 -7.61
CA GLN A 49 5.18 2.75 -8.31
C GLN A 49 6.16 2.86 -9.48
N ALA A 50 7.45 2.54 -9.24
CA ALA A 50 8.50 2.60 -10.26
C ALA A 50 8.27 1.62 -11.43
N ALA A 51 7.56 0.51 -11.18
CA ALA A 51 7.15 -0.45 -12.21
C ALA A 51 6.02 0.09 -13.13
N GLY A 52 5.50 1.29 -12.85
CA GLY A 52 4.44 1.91 -13.65
C GLY A 52 3.05 1.38 -13.33
N ASP A 53 2.83 0.81 -12.14
CA ASP A 53 1.49 0.39 -11.75
C ASP A 53 0.52 1.59 -11.74
N PRO A 54 -0.73 1.40 -12.21
CA PRO A 54 -1.69 2.48 -12.23
C PRO A 54 -1.99 2.99 -10.80
N PRO A 55 -2.28 4.29 -10.63
CA PRO A 55 -2.49 4.91 -9.31
C PRO A 55 -3.52 4.18 -8.44
N SER A 56 -4.61 3.71 -9.04
CA SER A 56 -5.66 2.93 -8.36
C SER A 56 -5.13 1.63 -7.77
N LYS A 57 -4.22 0.94 -8.47
CA LYS A 57 -3.59 -0.30 -7.99
C LYS A 57 -2.56 -0.02 -6.90
N LEU A 58 -1.82 1.08 -7.00
CA LEU A 58 -0.91 1.50 -5.92
C LEU A 58 -1.69 1.83 -4.64
N LEU A 59 -2.82 2.55 -4.75
CA LEU A 59 -3.73 2.81 -3.63
C LEU A 59 -4.25 1.52 -2.98
N LEU A 60 -4.69 0.56 -3.78
CA LEU A 60 -5.13 -0.74 -3.26
C LEU A 60 -4.01 -1.47 -2.52
N ARG A 61 -2.76 -1.37 -2.99
CA ARG A 61 -1.62 -1.95 -2.26
C ARG A 61 -1.31 -1.22 -0.97
N VAL A 62 -1.43 0.10 -0.93
CA VAL A 62 -1.30 0.88 0.32
C VAL A 62 -2.36 0.44 1.32
N LEU A 63 -3.61 0.27 0.89
CA LEU A 63 -4.71 -0.21 1.73
C LEU A 63 -4.49 -1.65 2.22
N ALA A 64 -3.97 -2.54 1.36
CA ALA A 64 -3.63 -3.90 1.76
C ALA A 64 -2.47 -3.92 2.77
N ALA A 65 -1.46 -3.07 2.55
CA ALA A 65 -0.33 -2.90 3.46
C ALA A 65 -0.77 -2.37 4.83
N THR A 66 -1.64 -1.36 4.88
CA THR A 66 -2.19 -0.86 6.15
C THR A 66 -3.01 -1.92 6.87
N ALA A 67 -3.90 -2.62 6.16
CA ALA A 67 -4.70 -3.69 6.76
C ALA A 67 -3.83 -4.82 7.31
N PHE A 68 -2.77 -5.20 6.58
CA PHE A 68 -1.79 -6.15 7.08
C PHE A 68 -1.08 -5.59 8.31
N LEU A 69 -0.52 -4.39 8.25
CA LEU A 69 0.26 -3.86 9.38
C LEU A 69 -0.59 -3.65 10.64
N ALA A 70 -1.85 -3.26 10.49
CA ALA A 70 -2.79 -3.01 11.59
C ALA A 70 -3.43 -4.28 12.18
N ASP A 71 -3.29 -5.42 11.52
CA ASP A 71 -3.80 -6.69 12.03
C ASP A 71 -2.95 -7.17 13.22
N ASP A 72 -3.58 -7.31 14.39
CA ASP A 72 -2.97 -7.74 15.65
C ASP A 72 -2.90 -9.28 15.78
N SER A 73 -3.37 -10.01 14.76
CA SER A 73 -3.18 -11.45 14.72
C SER A 73 -1.68 -11.78 14.75
N PRO A 74 -1.26 -12.83 15.47
CA PRO A 74 0.13 -13.26 15.44
C PRO A 74 0.54 -13.55 13.99
N LEU A 75 1.75 -13.12 13.63
CA LEU A 75 2.36 -13.48 12.35
C LEU A 75 2.42 -15.01 12.29
N ARG A 76 1.48 -15.62 11.57
CA ARG A 76 1.49 -17.08 11.36
C ARG A 76 2.80 -17.40 10.67
N ASN A 77 3.66 -18.17 11.34
CA ASN A 77 4.79 -18.80 10.68
C ASN A 77 4.24 -19.47 9.42
N MET A 78 4.80 -19.13 8.27
CA MET A 78 4.55 -19.78 6.98
C MET A 78 4.98 -21.27 6.98
N GLU A 79 5.19 -21.90 8.15
CA GLU A 79 5.46 -23.32 8.30
C GLU A 79 4.20 -24.19 8.09
N GLY A 80 3.00 -23.60 8.03
CA GLY A 80 1.73 -24.34 7.99
C GLY A 80 1.06 -24.51 6.62
N VAL A 81 1.61 -23.95 5.53
CA VAL A 81 0.96 -24.04 4.19
C VAL A 81 1.50 -25.21 3.35
N GLY A 82 2.43 -26.01 3.89
CA GLY A 82 3.08 -27.12 3.19
C GLY A 82 2.78 -28.54 3.72
N ALA A 83 1.93 -28.69 4.73
CA ALA A 83 1.56 -30.00 5.27
C ALA A 83 0.11 -30.35 4.89
N MET A 84 -0.15 -30.52 3.60
CA MET A 84 -1.27 -31.35 3.16
C MET A 84 -0.77 -32.79 3.17
N THR A 85 -1.12 -33.53 4.23
CA THR A 85 -1.25 -34.99 4.20
C THR A 85 -2.55 -35.36 3.51
#